data_AF-A0A1I2TGX1-F1
#
_entry.id   AF-A0A1I2TGX1-F1
#
_cell.length_a   1.000
_cell.length_b   1.000
_cell.length_c   1.000
_cell.angle_alpha   90.00
_cell.angle_beta   90.00
_cell.angle_gamma   90.00
#
_symmetry.space_group_name_H-M   'P 1'
#
loop_
_entity.id
_entity.type
_entity.pdbx_description
1 polymer ?
#
loop_
_entity_poly.entity_id
_entity_poly.type
_entity_poly.pdbx_seq_one_letter_code
_entity_poly.pdbx_strand_id
1 'polypeptide(L)'
;MNNIINRDLARIEKNIITLKNRTAENMIQLGQELLKAKEKVPHGEWGEWLREKVDFSQRSANQLMRIAKAFGANSQAISNLEITKVGLLLDVPEDKRESFIENHDLKQISTRELKEIIKETVEKKPSDSTIDIERDTETYLIDIDELKPLPDHEKYFPIRKGKDWIFFLNMVDKNGIIEPICIARDKTIISGHERVRACKDLGIKQIKCYYAFQEENLRNDCNSDDELKLKLFIMSNFTFRSTDCYLAMFWLDTLFGKSYVDGSGDPDHYVTDEVINRMTHNNEIRIKMREAIEKKRKGELSDNEFNMEIDRLHNQFI
;
A
#
# COMPACT_ATOMS: atom_id res chain seq x y z
N MET A 1 -28.91 48.02 -27.25
CA MET A 1 -29.22 47.34 -25.97
C MET A 1 -28.70 45.90 -25.93
N ASN A 2 -29.07 45.02 -26.87
CA ASN A 2 -28.60 43.62 -26.89
C ASN A 2 -27.07 43.44 -26.89
N ASN A 3 -26.31 44.30 -27.56
CA ASN A 3 -24.84 44.19 -27.61
C ASN A 3 -24.16 44.61 -26.29
N ILE A 4 -24.79 45.47 -25.48
CA ILE A 4 -24.29 45.88 -24.16
C ILE A 4 -24.59 44.77 -23.14
N ILE A 5 -25.83 44.24 -23.15
CA ILE A 5 -26.24 43.11 -22.31
C ILE A 5 -25.35 41.88 -22.56
N ASN A 6 -25.01 41.58 -23.82
CA ASN A 6 -24.14 40.45 -24.16
C ASN A 6 -22.69 40.65 -23.67
N ARG A 7 -22.16 41.88 -23.72
CA ARG A 7 -20.83 42.21 -23.15
C ARG A 7 -20.81 42.11 -21.63
N ASP A 8 -21.87 42.54 -20.95
CA ASP A 8 -21.97 42.43 -19.49
C ASP A 8 -22.09 40.98 -19.03
N LEU A 9 -22.88 40.15 -19.72
CA LEU A 9 -22.97 38.73 -19.44
C LEU A 9 -21.61 38.02 -19.61
N ALA A 10 -20.89 38.29 -20.70
CA ALA A 10 -19.54 37.73 -20.92
C ALA A 10 -18.55 38.12 -19.80
N ARG A 11 -18.65 39.36 -19.28
CA ARG A 11 -17.83 39.82 -18.14
C ARG A 11 -18.18 39.07 -16.85
N ILE A 12 -19.47 38.90 -16.57
CA ILE A 12 -19.96 38.17 -15.39
C ILE A 12 -19.52 36.70 -15.46
N GLU A 13 -19.67 36.06 -16.62
CA GLU A 13 -19.24 34.68 -16.86
C GLU A 13 -17.74 34.49 -16.58
N LYS A 14 -16.89 35.37 -17.14
CA LYS A 14 -15.45 35.36 -16.89
C LYS A 14 -15.12 35.50 -15.40
N ASN A 15 -15.84 36.35 -14.69
CA ASN A 15 -15.67 36.54 -13.25
C ASN A 15 -16.05 35.27 -12.46
N ILE A 16 -17.15 34.61 -12.82
CA ILE A 16 -17.58 33.36 -12.19
C ILE A 16 -16.51 32.27 -12.38
N ILE A 17 -15.99 32.09 -13.60
CA ILE A 17 -14.92 31.12 -13.89
C ILE A 17 -13.66 31.44 -13.07
N THR A 18 -13.28 32.72 -13.00
CA THR A 18 -12.11 33.15 -12.21
C THR A 18 -12.28 32.84 -10.72
N LEU A 19 -13.48 33.09 -10.16
CA LEU A 19 -13.76 32.79 -8.76
C LEU A 19 -13.72 31.28 -8.49
N LYS A 20 -14.27 30.46 -9.38
CA LYS A 20 -14.21 28.99 -9.27
C LYS A 20 -12.78 28.46 -9.26
N ASN A 21 -11.90 28.99 -10.12
CA ASN A 21 -10.48 28.62 -10.13
C ASN A 21 -9.79 28.97 -8.80
N ARG A 22 -10.01 30.18 -8.29
CA ARG A 22 -9.47 30.60 -6.99
C ARG A 22 -9.98 29.74 -5.84
N THR A 23 -11.23 29.28 -5.89
CA THR A 23 -11.75 28.34 -4.89
C THR A 23 -10.96 27.02 -4.90
N ALA A 24 -10.63 26.47 -6.07
CA ALA A 24 -9.81 25.26 -6.17
C ALA A 24 -8.40 25.45 -5.60
N GLU A 25 -7.76 26.57 -5.93
CA GLU A 25 -6.44 26.94 -5.38
C GLU A 25 -6.50 27.12 -3.86
N ASN A 26 -7.52 27.80 -3.35
CA ASN A 26 -7.72 27.99 -1.91
C ASN A 26 -7.94 26.67 -1.18
N MET A 27 -8.65 25.70 -1.77
CA MET A 27 -8.81 24.37 -1.17
C MET A 27 -7.47 23.65 -0.99
N ILE A 28 -6.59 23.71 -2.00
CA ILE A 28 -5.24 23.14 -1.92
C ILE A 28 -4.42 23.85 -0.85
N GLN A 29 -4.43 25.19 -0.84
CA GLN A 29 -3.68 25.99 0.15
C GLN A 29 -4.15 25.71 1.58
N LEU A 30 -5.46 25.65 1.82
CA LEU A 30 -6.02 25.26 3.12
C LEU A 30 -5.53 23.87 3.54
N GLY A 31 -5.54 22.89 2.63
CA GLY A 31 -5.01 21.57 2.91
C GLY A 31 -3.51 21.57 3.23
N GLN A 32 -2.71 22.40 2.56
CA GLN A 32 -1.27 22.57 2.84
C GLN A 32 -1.02 23.19 4.21
N GLU A 33 -1.78 24.23 4.59
CA GLU A 33 -1.67 24.83 5.93
C GLU A 33 -2.13 23.86 7.03
N LEU A 34 -3.18 23.07 6.78
CA LEU A 34 -3.61 22.00 7.68
C LEU A 34 -2.54 20.91 7.84
N LEU A 35 -1.82 20.54 6.77
CA LEU A 35 -0.69 19.61 6.84
C LEU A 35 0.42 20.15 7.74
N LYS A 36 0.83 21.41 7.55
CA LYS A 36 1.85 22.08 8.39
C LYS A 36 1.41 22.19 9.85
N ALA A 37 0.13 22.47 10.09
CA ALA A 37 -0.41 22.55 11.45
C ALA A 37 -0.40 21.17 12.13
N LYS A 38 -0.76 20.11 11.41
CA LYS A 38 -0.81 18.75 11.95
C LYS A 38 0.55 18.23 12.43
N GLU A 39 1.64 18.68 11.83
CA GLU A 39 3.02 18.36 12.28
C GLU A 39 3.40 19.04 13.60
N LYS A 40 2.74 20.16 13.95
CA LYS A 40 3.07 20.98 15.11
C LYS A 40 2.13 20.77 16.30
N VAL A 41 0.90 20.32 16.03
CA VAL A 41 -0.11 20.08 17.08
C VAL A 41 0.25 18.79 17.83
N PRO A 42 0.32 18.82 19.18
CA PRO A 42 0.60 17.63 19.97
C PRO A 42 -0.37 16.46 19.72
N HIS A 43 0.13 15.24 19.90
CA HIS A 43 -0.67 14.03 19.74
C HIS A 43 -1.90 14.05 20.67
N GLY A 44 -3.08 13.75 20.12
CA GLY A 44 -4.36 13.76 20.83
C GLY A 44 -5.12 15.10 20.78
N GLU A 45 -4.46 16.22 20.48
CA GLU A 45 -5.07 17.56 20.53
C GLU A 45 -5.64 18.05 19.18
N TRP A 46 -5.37 17.33 18.09
CA TRP A 46 -5.76 17.74 16.72
C TRP A 46 -7.26 18.03 16.56
N GLY A 47 -8.11 17.16 17.09
CA GLY A 47 -9.56 17.30 16.96
C GLY A 47 -10.16 18.45 17.77
N GLU A 48 -9.52 18.82 18.88
CA GLU A 48 -9.91 19.97 19.71
C GLU A 48 -9.45 21.27 19.05
N TRP A 49 -8.18 21.32 18.64
CA TRP A 49 -7.60 22.48 17.94
C TRP A 49 -8.39 22.86 16.68
N LEU A 50 -8.76 21.88 15.85
CA LEU A 50 -9.57 22.13 14.64
C LEU A 50 -10.92 22.77 14.97
N ARG A 51 -11.58 22.29 16.03
CA ARG A 51 -12.92 22.74 16.41
C ARG A 51 -12.90 24.13 17.02
N GLU A 52 -11.94 24.40 17.90
CA GLU A 52 -11.92 25.64 18.68
C GLU A 52 -11.18 26.79 17.99
N LYS A 53 -10.17 26.49 17.16
CA LYS A 53 -9.29 27.51 16.57
C LYS A 53 -9.53 27.73 15.07
N VAL A 54 -9.96 26.69 14.36
CA VAL A 54 -10.12 26.72 12.88
C VAL A 54 -11.59 26.65 12.46
N ASP A 55 -12.49 26.22 13.35
CA ASP A 55 -13.90 25.96 13.07
C ASP A 55 -14.12 24.90 11.98
N PHE A 56 -13.27 23.87 11.98
CA PHE A 56 -13.36 22.74 11.05
C PHE A 56 -13.72 21.44 11.76
N SER A 57 -14.54 20.62 11.08
CA SER A 57 -14.64 19.21 11.43
C SER A 57 -13.37 18.47 11.03
N GLN A 58 -13.01 17.41 11.77
CA GLN A 58 -11.90 16.53 11.40
C GLN A 58 -12.07 15.96 9.98
N ARG A 59 -13.31 15.63 9.59
CA ARG A 59 -13.64 15.15 8.25
C ARG A 59 -13.28 16.17 7.17
N SER A 60 -13.70 17.43 7.35
CA SER A 60 -13.44 18.51 6.39
C SER A 60 -11.94 18.79 6.27
N ALA A 61 -11.24 18.85 7.41
CA ALA A 61 -9.79 19.06 7.43
C ALA A 61 -9.05 17.91 6.71
N ASN A 62 -9.37 16.66 7.03
CA ASN A 62 -8.77 15.50 6.38
C ASN A 62 -9.04 15.47 4.87
N GLN A 63 -10.25 15.83 4.43
CA GLN A 63 -10.60 15.92 3.01
C GLN A 63 -9.70 16.95 2.30
N LEU A 64 -9.57 18.16 2.84
CA LEU A 64 -8.73 19.22 2.27
C LEU A 64 -7.25 18.82 2.23
N MET A 65 -6.75 18.19 3.28
CA MET A 65 -5.37 17.67 3.31
C MET A 65 -5.14 16.60 2.23
N ARG A 66 -6.08 15.67 2.03
CA ARG A 66 -5.98 14.67 0.95
C ARG A 66 -5.99 15.33 -0.43
N ILE A 67 -6.84 16.34 -0.64
CA ILE A 67 -6.87 17.14 -1.88
C ILE A 67 -5.52 17.81 -2.13
N ALA A 68 -4.94 18.43 -1.10
CA ALA A 68 -3.65 19.10 -1.22
C ALA A 68 -2.51 18.12 -1.55
N LYS A 69 -2.51 16.91 -0.97
CA LYS A 69 -1.54 15.87 -1.32
C LYS A 69 -1.71 15.41 -2.77
N ALA A 70 -2.94 15.13 -3.20
CA ALA A 70 -3.22 14.56 -4.51
C ALA A 70 -3.07 15.56 -5.67
N PHE A 71 -3.38 16.84 -5.45
CA PHE A 71 -3.47 17.85 -6.52
C PHE A 71 -2.55 19.07 -6.31
N GLY A 72 -1.72 19.08 -5.26
CA GLY A 72 -0.87 20.22 -4.93
C GLY A 72 0.11 20.62 -6.04
N ALA A 73 0.60 19.65 -6.81
CA ALA A 73 1.48 19.89 -7.96
C ALA A 73 0.73 20.30 -9.24
N ASN A 74 -0.56 19.96 -9.34
CA ASN A 74 -1.38 20.20 -10.53
C ASN A 74 -2.77 20.72 -10.14
N SER A 75 -2.83 21.97 -9.66
CA SER A 75 -4.10 22.61 -9.28
C SER A 75 -5.07 22.78 -10.45
N GLN A 76 -4.55 22.82 -11.69
CA GLN A 76 -5.37 22.97 -12.89
C GLN A 76 -6.27 21.74 -13.15
N ALA A 77 -5.84 20.55 -12.72
CA ALA A 77 -6.60 19.31 -12.86
C ALA A 77 -7.99 19.36 -12.18
N ILE A 78 -8.12 20.17 -11.13
CA ILE A 78 -9.37 20.33 -10.38
C ILE A 78 -10.02 21.71 -10.55
N SER A 79 -9.50 22.50 -11.48
CA SER A 79 -10.03 23.84 -11.78
C SER A 79 -11.49 23.78 -12.23
N ASN A 80 -12.31 24.68 -11.71
CA ASN A 80 -13.75 24.74 -11.97
C ASN A 80 -14.58 23.53 -11.52
N LEU A 81 -14.01 22.63 -10.71
CA LEU A 81 -14.76 21.52 -10.11
C LEU A 81 -15.33 21.91 -8.75
N GLU A 82 -16.51 21.40 -8.45
CA GLU A 82 -17.10 21.49 -7.11
C GLU A 82 -16.31 20.62 -6.13
N ILE A 83 -16.20 21.08 -4.87
CA ILE A 83 -15.47 20.36 -3.82
C ILE A 83 -15.90 18.90 -3.68
N THR A 84 -17.20 18.62 -3.87
CA THR A 84 -17.75 17.26 -3.82
C THR A 84 -17.17 16.37 -4.92
N LYS A 85 -17.04 16.90 -6.15
CA LYS A 85 -16.44 16.16 -7.28
C LYS A 85 -14.94 15.96 -7.07
N VAL A 86 -14.23 17.00 -6.61
CA VAL A 86 -12.80 16.90 -6.27
C VAL A 86 -12.58 15.84 -5.20
N GLY A 87 -13.46 15.77 -4.22
CA GLY A 87 -13.41 14.75 -3.18
C GLY A 87 -13.60 13.33 -3.72
N LEU A 88 -14.49 13.14 -4.71
CA LEU A 88 -14.70 11.84 -5.35
C LEU A 88 -13.50 11.38 -6.18
N LEU A 89 -12.74 12.30 -6.79
CA LEU A 89 -11.52 11.94 -7.53
C LEU A 89 -10.44 11.31 -6.63
N LEU A 90 -10.53 11.50 -5.31
CA LEU A 90 -9.64 10.83 -4.36
C LEU A 90 -9.98 9.34 -4.17
N ASP A 91 -11.16 8.90 -4.61
CA ASP A 91 -11.57 7.50 -4.61
C ASP A 91 -11.08 6.78 -5.89
N VAL A 92 -10.50 7.52 -6.85
CA VAL A 92 -9.78 6.95 -7.99
C VAL A 92 -8.32 6.67 -7.57
N PRO A 93 -7.79 5.46 -7.87
CA PRO A 93 -6.38 5.12 -7.65
C PRO A 93 -5.43 6.17 -8.22
N GLU A 94 -4.33 6.46 -7.52
CA GLU A 94 -3.42 7.56 -7.85
C GLU A 94 -2.81 7.42 -9.25
N ASP A 95 -2.39 6.22 -9.61
CA ASP A 95 -1.85 5.84 -10.92
C ASP A 95 -2.84 6.04 -12.08
N LYS A 96 -4.14 5.89 -11.80
CA LYS A 96 -5.20 6.05 -12.80
C LYS A 96 -5.81 7.44 -12.81
N ARG A 97 -5.59 8.25 -11.77
CA ARG A 97 -6.29 9.52 -11.56
C ARG A 97 -6.06 10.53 -12.67
N GLU A 98 -4.83 10.69 -13.16
CA GLU A 98 -4.53 11.61 -14.26
C GLU A 98 -5.26 11.19 -15.53
N SER A 99 -5.10 9.92 -15.94
CA SER A 99 -5.81 9.38 -17.11
C SER A 99 -7.34 9.45 -16.96
N PHE A 100 -7.87 9.30 -15.74
CA PHE A 100 -9.30 9.41 -15.46
C PHE A 100 -9.79 10.84 -15.69
N ILE A 101 -9.04 11.84 -15.21
CA ILE A 101 -9.36 13.26 -15.37
C ILE A 101 -9.28 13.67 -16.84
N GLU A 102 -8.30 13.16 -17.59
CA GLU A 102 -8.15 13.46 -19.03
C GLU A 102 -9.26 12.86 -19.89
N ASN A 103 -9.71 11.65 -19.56
CA ASN A 103 -10.68 10.91 -20.38
C ASN A 103 -12.15 11.26 -20.10
N HIS A 104 -12.45 12.05 -19.06
CA HIS A 104 -13.82 12.39 -18.67
C HIS A 104 -14.01 13.90 -18.57
N ASP A 105 -15.11 14.42 -19.14
CA ASP A 105 -15.49 15.83 -18.93
C ASP A 105 -16.15 16.01 -17.56
N LEU A 106 -15.29 16.11 -16.53
CA LEU A 106 -15.69 16.26 -15.13
C LEU A 106 -16.56 17.51 -14.86
N LYS A 107 -16.53 18.50 -15.76
CA LYS A 107 -17.31 19.75 -15.61
C LYS A 107 -18.78 19.52 -15.96
N GLN A 108 -19.05 18.68 -16.98
CA GLN A 108 -20.40 18.46 -17.50
C GLN A 108 -21.14 17.31 -16.83
N ILE A 109 -20.44 16.26 -16.40
CA ILE A 109 -21.08 15.11 -15.73
C ILE A 109 -21.62 15.50 -14.35
N SER A 110 -22.75 14.95 -13.94
CA SER A 110 -23.29 15.16 -12.60
C SER A 110 -22.45 14.43 -11.53
N THR A 111 -22.59 14.83 -10.27
CA THR A 111 -21.95 14.13 -9.13
C THR A 111 -22.38 12.68 -9.00
N ARG A 112 -23.62 12.35 -9.42
CA ARG A 112 -24.14 10.98 -9.42
C ARG A 112 -23.48 10.16 -10.53
N GLU A 113 -23.45 10.67 -11.75
CA GLU A 113 -22.78 10.00 -12.87
C GLU A 113 -21.29 9.84 -12.59
N LEU A 114 -20.62 10.83 -12.00
CA LEU A 114 -19.22 10.70 -11.59
C LEU A 114 -19.04 9.55 -10.60
N LYS A 115 -19.94 9.37 -9.62
CA LYS A 115 -19.90 8.21 -8.72
C LYS A 115 -20.09 6.90 -9.45
N GLU A 116 -21.01 6.83 -10.40
CA GLU A 116 -21.26 5.63 -11.20
C GLU A 116 -20.05 5.30 -12.10
N ILE A 117 -19.42 6.30 -12.72
CA ILE A 117 -18.22 6.14 -13.54
C ILE A 117 -17.01 5.74 -12.69
N ILE A 118 -16.80 6.37 -11.53
CA ILE A 118 -15.74 5.96 -10.59
C ILE A 118 -16.00 4.54 -10.14
N LYS A 119 -17.24 4.22 -9.76
CA LYS A 119 -17.64 2.87 -9.38
C LYS A 119 -17.35 1.90 -10.52
N GLU A 120 -17.73 2.18 -11.77
CA GLU A 120 -17.41 1.33 -12.91
C GLU A 120 -15.92 1.31 -13.27
N THR A 121 -15.13 2.32 -12.91
CA THR A 121 -13.68 2.39 -13.19
C THR A 121 -12.86 1.69 -12.11
N VAL A 122 -13.33 1.73 -10.86
CA VAL A 122 -12.77 1.06 -9.70
C VAL A 122 -13.26 -0.40 -9.65
N GLU A 123 -14.54 -0.64 -9.91
CA GLU A 123 -15.19 -1.96 -10.07
C GLU A 123 -15.10 -2.48 -11.52
N LYS A 124 -14.33 -1.84 -12.39
CA LYS A 124 -14.06 -2.38 -13.74
C LYS A 124 -13.41 -3.73 -13.54
N LYS A 125 -14.20 -4.76 -13.87
CA LYS A 125 -13.91 -6.18 -13.65
C LYS A 125 -12.43 -6.54 -13.83
N PRO A 126 -11.89 -7.42 -12.98
CA PRO A 126 -10.52 -7.91 -13.03
C PRO A 126 -10.30 -8.81 -14.24
N SER A 127 -10.16 -8.22 -15.43
CA SER A 127 -9.64 -8.95 -16.59
C SER A 127 -8.11 -8.93 -16.65
N ASP A 128 -7.47 -7.99 -15.95
CA ASP A 128 -6.01 -7.84 -15.91
C ASP A 128 -5.38 -8.20 -14.55
N SER A 129 -6.18 -8.47 -13.51
CA SER A 129 -5.61 -8.94 -12.24
C SER A 129 -5.02 -10.33 -12.44
N THR A 130 -3.81 -10.52 -11.93
CA THR A 130 -3.14 -11.81 -12.00
C THR A 130 -3.52 -12.70 -10.82
N ILE A 131 -4.38 -12.22 -9.92
CA ILE A 131 -4.91 -12.94 -8.76
C ILE A 131 -6.37 -13.29 -9.02
N ASP A 132 -6.72 -14.56 -8.87
CA ASP A 132 -8.07 -15.05 -9.13
C ASP A 132 -9.07 -14.55 -8.08
N ILE A 133 -10.31 -14.23 -8.48
CA ILE A 133 -11.36 -13.89 -7.49
C ILE A 133 -11.79 -15.14 -6.74
N GLU A 134 -11.97 -16.23 -7.47
CA GLU A 134 -12.44 -17.50 -6.96
C GLU A 134 -11.29 -18.48 -6.80
N ARG A 135 -11.39 -19.35 -5.79
CA ARG A 135 -10.37 -20.34 -5.52
C ARG A 135 -10.35 -21.42 -6.61
N ASP A 136 -9.22 -21.53 -7.29
CA ASP A 136 -8.87 -22.72 -8.05
C ASP A 136 -8.37 -23.82 -7.10
N THR A 137 -9.00 -25.00 -7.14
CA THR A 137 -8.64 -26.14 -6.30
C THR A 137 -7.62 -27.07 -6.95
N GLU A 138 -7.31 -26.85 -8.23
CA GLU A 138 -6.37 -27.67 -8.97
C GLU A 138 -4.91 -27.32 -8.67
N THR A 139 -4.03 -28.26 -9.02
CA THR A 139 -2.58 -28.03 -8.98
C THR A 139 -1.96 -28.29 -10.33
N TYR A 140 -0.94 -27.52 -10.66
CA TYR A 140 -0.30 -27.50 -11.96
C TYR A 140 1.19 -27.71 -11.80
N LEU A 141 1.80 -28.52 -12.68
CA LEU A 141 3.25 -28.62 -12.78
C LEU A 141 3.75 -27.47 -13.67
N ILE A 142 4.54 -26.58 -13.09
CA ILE A 142 5.10 -25.41 -13.78
C ILE A 142 6.62 -25.55 -13.84
N ASP A 143 7.22 -25.15 -14.96
CA ASP A 143 8.66 -25.06 -15.10
C ASP A 143 9.21 -23.99 -14.15
N ILE A 144 10.24 -24.35 -13.40
CA ILE A 144 10.86 -23.46 -12.41
C ILE A 144 11.50 -22.22 -13.05
N ASP A 145 11.92 -22.32 -14.31
CA ASP A 145 12.53 -21.20 -15.04
C ASP A 145 11.48 -20.16 -15.50
N GLU A 146 10.19 -20.52 -15.52
CA GLU A 146 9.09 -19.57 -15.80
C GLU A 146 8.67 -18.74 -14.56
N LEU A 147 9.06 -19.19 -13.37
CA LEU A 147 8.63 -18.57 -12.11
C LEU A 147 9.43 -17.30 -11.82
N LYS A 148 8.70 -16.23 -11.48
CA LYS A 148 9.26 -14.92 -11.16
C LYS A 148 9.21 -14.69 -9.66
N PRO A 149 10.31 -14.32 -9.00
CA PRO A 149 10.23 -13.91 -7.60
C PRO A 149 9.37 -12.65 -7.49
N LEU A 150 8.64 -12.54 -6.39
CA LEU A 150 8.05 -11.26 -6.00
C LEU A 150 9.18 -10.25 -5.76
N PRO A 151 9.12 -9.02 -6.32
CA PRO A 151 10.16 -8.01 -6.11
C PRO A 151 10.41 -7.74 -4.62
N ASP A 152 11.69 -7.62 -4.25
CA ASP A 152 12.17 -7.29 -2.89
C ASP A 152 11.61 -8.18 -1.75
N HIS A 153 11.14 -9.40 -2.07
CA HIS A 153 10.52 -10.31 -1.09
C HIS A 153 11.42 -10.63 0.12
N GLU A 154 12.73 -10.64 -0.07
CA GLU A 154 13.77 -10.86 0.94
C GLU A 154 13.80 -9.77 2.02
N LYS A 155 13.22 -8.59 1.76
CA LYS A 155 13.10 -7.50 2.74
C LYS A 155 12.17 -7.87 3.90
N TYR A 156 11.16 -8.69 3.63
CA TYR A 156 10.06 -8.92 4.56
C TYR A 156 10.29 -10.13 5.47
N PHE A 157 10.94 -11.19 4.96
CA PHE A 157 11.20 -12.42 5.68
C PHE A 157 12.65 -12.89 5.48
N PRO A 158 13.28 -13.46 6.52
CA PRO A 158 14.65 -13.95 6.43
C PRO A 158 14.77 -15.14 5.49
N ILE A 159 15.85 -15.18 4.71
CA ILE A 159 16.20 -16.32 3.85
C ILE A 159 17.16 -17.27 4.58
N ARG A 160 17.00 -18.57 4.35
CA ARG A 160 17.91 -19.60 4.90
C ARG A 160 19.29 -19.52 4.24
N LYS A 161 20.31 -19.66 5.08
CA LYS A 161 21.72 -19.67 4.71
C LYS A 161 22.49 -20.72 5.52
N GLY A 162 23.74 -20.99 5.14
CA GLY A 162 24.66 -21.84 5.89
C GLY A 162 24.12 -23.26 6.17
N LYS A 163 24.27 -23.72 7.41
CA LYS A 163 23.87 -25.08 7.83
C LYS A 163 22.37 -25.32 7.70
N ASP A 164 21.55 -24.30 7.97
CA ASP A 164 20.10 -24.39 7.87
C ASP A 164 19.65 -24.55 6.43
N TRP A 165 20.31 -23.87 5.48
CA TRP A 165 20.07 -24.08 4.06
C TRP A 165 20.43 -25.49 3.60
N ILE A 166 21.60 -25.99 4.02
CA ILE A 166 22.05 -27.36 3.68
C ILE A 166 21.06 -28.40 4.24
N PHE A 167 20.60 -28.21 5.48
CA PHE A 167 19.59 -29.08 6.07
C PHE A 167 18.28 -29.08 5.28
N PHE A 168 17.82 -27.89 4.85
CA PHE A 168 16.64 -27.76 4.03
C PHE A 168 16.80 -28.44 2.66
N LEU A 169 17.94 -28.25 1.98
CA LEU A 169 18.24 -28.94 0.72
C LEU A 169 18.20 -30.47 0.88
N ASN A 170 18.79 -31.01 1.94
CA ASN A 170 18.74 -32.46 2.21
C ASN A 170 17.29 -32.95 2.44
N MET A 171 16.44 -32.13 3.06
CA MET A 171 15.03 -32.46 3.24
C MET A 171 14.26 -32.47 1.91
N VAL A 172 14.53 -31.51 1.03
CA VAL A 172 13.92 -31.44 -0.30
C VAL A 172 14.43 -32.56 -1.21
N ASP A 173 15.73 -32.87 -1.19
CA ASP A 173 16.32 -33.98 -1.95
C ASP A 173 15.70 -35.33 -1.56
N LYS A 174 15.54 -35.56 -0.25
CA LYS A 174 15.00 -36.81 0.28
C LYS A 174 13.49 -36.98 0.04
N ASN A 175 12.71 -35.92 0.20
CA ASN A 175 11.24 -36.02 0.27
C ASN A 175 10.52 -35.33 -0.89
N GLY A 176 11.25 -34.60 -1.73
CA GLY A 176 10.68 -33.66 -2.70
C GLY A 176 9.97 -32.49 -2.03
N ILE A 177 9.28 -31.70 -2.86
CA ILE A 177 8.38 -30.65 -2.40
C ILE A 177 7.02 -31.26 -2.10
N ILE A 178 6.67 -31.34 -0.81
CA ILE A 178 5.40 -31.91 -0.33
C ILE A 178 4.25 -30.91 -0.53
N GLU A 179 4.45 -29.67 -0.09
CA GLU A 179 3.46 -28.61 -0.23
C GLU A 179 3.66 -27.87 -1.55
N PRO A 180 2.61 -27.76 -2.40
CA PRO A 180 2.65 -26.91 -3.58
C PRO A 180 2.93 -25.44 -3.25
N ILE A 181 3.53 -24.71 -4.20
CA ILE A 181 3.76 -23.27 -4.07
C ILE A 181 2.54 -22.47 -4.56
N CYS A 182 2.38 -21.25 -4.05
CA CYS A 182 1.31 -20.34 -4.48
C CYS A 182 1.88 -19.34 -5.49
N ILE A 183 1.21 -19.17 -6.64
CA ILE A 183 1.65 -18.25 -7.69
C ILE A 183 0.48 -17.40 -8.22
N ALA A 184 0.79 -16.21 -8.73
CA ALA A 184 -0.14 -15.44 -9.55
C ALA A 184 -0.17 -15.98 -10.99
N ARG A 185 -1.19 -15.58 -11.78
CA ARG A 185 -1.37 -15.98 -13.18
C ARG A 185 -0.19 -15.57 -14.08
N ASP A 186 0.50 -14.48 -13.74
CA ASP A 186 1.71 -14.01 -14.42
C ASP A 186 3.01 -14.74 -14.02
N LYS A 187 2.87 -15.81 -13.23
CA LYS A 187 3.93 -16.66 -12.66
C LYS A 187 4.77 -16.00 -11.55
N THR A 188 4.29 -14.90 -10.98
CA THR A 188 4.89 -14.33 -9.76
C THR A 188 4.68 -15.26 -8.57
N ILE A 189 5.73 -15.57 -7.84
CA ILE A 189 5.67 -16.42 -6.64
C ILE A 189 5.07 -15.61 -5.49
N ILE A 190 3.93 -16.08 -4.97
CA ILE A 190 3.26 -15.51 -3.80
C ILE A 190 3.68 -16.22 -2.53
N SER A 191 3.92 -17.53 -2.58
CA SER A 191 4.44 -18.28 -1.43
C SER A 191 5.28 -19.46 -1.90
N GLY A 192 6.42 -19.68 -1.24
CA GLY A 192 7.32 -20.79 -1.54
C GLY A 192 8.61 -20.41 -2.27
N HIS A 193 9.07 -19.16 -2.15
CA HIS A 193 10.33 -18.70 -2.74
C HIS A 193 11.52 -19.60 -2.38
N GLU A 194 11.64 -20.02 -1.12
CA GLU A 194 12.72 -20.93 -0.69
C GLU A 194 12.62 -22.32 -1.32
N ARG A 195 11.40 -22.83 -1.56
CA ARG A 195 11.18 -24.12 -2.23
C ARG A 195 11.60 -24.04 -3.69
N VAL A 196 11.27 -22.93 -4.37
CA VAL A 196 11.72 -22.68 -5.74
C VAL A 196 13.24 -22.57 -5.80
N ARG A 197 13.86 -21.82 -4.86
CA ARG A 197 15.32 -21.71 -4.75
C ARG A 197 15.98 -23.08 -4.53
N ALA A 198 15.44 -23.91 -3.64
CA ALA A 198 15.96 -25.26 -3.38
C ALA A 198 15.85 -26.15 -4.61
N CYS A 199 14.74 -26.06 -5.35
CA CYS A 199 14.58 -26.81 -6.59
C CYS A 199 15.60 -26.39 -7.65
N LYS A 200 15.92 -25.09 -7.77
CA LYS A 200 17.00 -24.60 -8.65
C LYS A 200 18.35 -25.19 -8.25
N ASP A 201 18.70 -25.12 -6.96
CA ASP A 201 19.97 -25.63 -6.43
C ASP A 201 20.11 -27.16 -6.60
N LEU A 202 18.99 -27.91 -6.53
CA LEU A 202 18.95 -29.37 -6.70
C LEU A 202 18.74 -29.82 -8.17
N GLY A 203 18.59 -28.89 -9.11
CA GLY A 203 18.36 -29.20 -10.53
C GLY A 203 16.98 -29.80 -10.83
N ILE A 204 16.01 -29.65 -9.93
CA ILE A 204 14.61 -30.03 -10.17
C ILE A 204 14.02 -29.07 -11.20
N LYS A 205 13.30 -29.60 -12.20
CA LYS A 205 12.81 -28.82 -13.36
C LYS A 205 11.40 -28.29 -13.22
N GLN A 206 10.55 -29.02 -12.51
CA GLN A 206 9.14 -28.65 -12.35
C GLN A 206 8.73 -28.71 -10.89
N ILE A 207 7.83 -27.82 -10.50
CA ILE A 207 7.28 -27.75 -9.15
C ILE A 207 5.74 -27.65 -9.23
N LYS A 208 5.07 -28.26 -8.25
CA LYS A 208 3.60 -28.17 -8.14
C LYS A 208 3.22 -26.78 -7.63
N CYS A 209 2.29 -26.15 -8.33
CA CYS A 209 1.77 -24.82 -8.02
C CYS A 209 0.25 -24.84 -7.93
N TYR A 210 -0.32 -23.90 -7.19
CA TYR A 210 -1.73 -23.49 -7.30
C TYR A 210 -1.81 -21.97 -7.47
N TYR A 211 -2.92 -21.49 -8.02
CA TYR A 211 -3.12 -20.06 -8.27
C TYR A 211 -3.64 -19.35 -7.02
N ALA A 212 -3.04 -18.20 -6.75
CA ALA A 212 -3.44 -17.30 -5.69
C ALA A 212 -4.84 -16.73 -5.97
N PHE A 213 -5.65 -16.62 -4.92
CA PHE A 213 -6.98 -16.03 -5.02
C PHE A 213 -7.27 -15.07 -3.86
N GLN A 214 -8.17 -14.12 -4.10
CA GLN A 214 -8.74 -13.24 -3.08
C GLN A 214 -10.15 -12.84 -3.52
N GLU A 215 -11.15 -13.08 -2.67
CA GLU A 215 -12.53 -12.66 -2.95
C GLU A 215 -12.65 -11.14 -3.13
N GLU A 216 -13.52 -10.71 -4.03
CA GLU A 216 -13.67 -9.30 -4.46
C GLU A 216 -13.86 -8.33 -3.28
N ASN A 217 -14.72 -8.69 -2.33
CA ASN A 217 -15.01 -7.91 -1.12
C ASN A 217 -13.80 -7.70 -0.19
N LEU A 218 -12.75 -8.51 -0.34
CA LEU A 218 -11.53 -8.49 0.46
C LEU A 218 -10.33 -7.83 -0.27
N ARG A 219 -10.56 -7.28 -1.47
CA ARG A 219 -9.54 -6.55 -2.25
C ARG A 219 -9.57 -5.03 -2.06
N ASN A 220 -10.61 -4.51 -1.40
CA ASN A 220 -10.89 -3.07 -1.25
C ASN A 220 -9.79 -2.27 -0.51
N ASP A 221 -8.83 -2.95 0.10
CA ASP A 221 -7.71 -2.40 0.86
C ASP A 221 -6.38 -2.48 0.11
N CYS A 222 -6.39 -2.84 -1.17
CA CYS A 222 -5.23 -2.79 -2.06
C CYS A 222 -5.56 -1.93 -3.29
N ASN A 223 -4.67 -1.02 -3.66
CA ASN A 223 -4.86 -0.08 -4.77
C ASN A 223 -4.32 -0.63 -6.10
N SER A 224 -3.52 -1.70 -6.07
CA SER A 224 -2.91 -2.32 -7.24
C SER A 224 -2.78 -3.84 -7.11
N ASP A 225 -2.56 -4.52 -8.24
CA ASP A 225 -2.32 -5.96 -8.28
C ASP A 225 -1.00 -6.33 -7.57
N ASP A 226 0.03 -5.47 -7.67
CA ASP A 226 1.31 -5.67 -6.98
C ASP A 226 1.18 -5.51 -5.46
N GLU A 227 0.39 -4.54 -5.00
CA GLU A 227 0.04 -4.39 -3.58
C GLU A 227 -0.74 -5.61 -3.06
N LEU A 228 -1.65 -6.16 -3.87
CA LEU A 228 -2.37 -7.38 -3.55
C LEU A 228 -1.45 -8.61 -3.49
N LYS A 229 -0.51 -8.76 -4.44
CA LYS A 229 0.51 -9.82 -4.40
C LYS A 229 1.36 -9.75 -3.15
N LEU A 230 1.82 -8.55 -2.79
CA LEU A 230 2.62 -8.32 -1.58
C LEU A 230 1.83 -8.68 -0.31
N LYS A 231 0.57 -8.24 -0.22
CA LYS A 231 -0.31 -8.59 0.89
C LYS A 231 -0.48 -10.10 1.03
N LEU A 232 -0.79 -10.80 -0.07
CA LEU A 232 -0.96 -12.25 -0.07
C LEU A 232 0.34 -12.98 0.31
N PHE A 233 1.50 -12.48 -0.12
CA PHE A 233 2.80 -13.01 0.29
C PHE A 233 3.02 -12.88 1.80
N ILE A 234 2.78 -11.69 2.37
CA ILE A 234 2.90 -11.46 3.80
C ILE A 234 1.92 -12.35 4.59
N MET A 235 0.66 -12.43 4.13
CA MET A 235 -0.37 -13.28 4.74
C MET A 235 -0.05 -14.77 4.66
N SER A 236 0.61 -15.23 3.59
CA SER A 236 0.98 -16.64 3.45
C SER A 236 2.03 -17.10 4.47
N ASN A 237 2.76 -16.16 5.07
CA ASN A 237 3.73 -16.41 6.14
C ASN A 237 3.15 -16.14 7.54
N PHE A 238 1.86 -15.78 7.63
CA PHE A 238 1.14 -15.55 8.88
C PHE A 238 0.77 -16.89 9.53
N THR A 239 1.74 -17.55 10.18
CA THR A 239 1.48 -18.79 10.91
C THR A 239 1.77 -18.63 12.40
N PHE A 240 0.76 -18.76 13.26
CA PHE A 240 0.87 -18.64 14.74
C PHE A 240 1.85 -19.62 15.41
N ARG A 241 2.57 -20.42 14.62
CA ARG A 241 3.56 -21.40 15.07
C ARG A 241 5.00 -20.97 14.82
N SER A 242 5.23 -19.85 14.11
CA SER A 242 6.54 -19.28 13.87
C SER A 242 6.58 -17.78 14.15
N THR A 243 7.79 -17.24 14.23
CA THR A 243 8.05 -15.82 14.42
C THR A 243 7.69 -14.97 13.20
N ASP A 244 7.51 -15.64 12.06
CA ASP A 244 7.05 -15.02 10.82
C ASP A 244 5.63 -14.47 10.96
N CYS A 245 4.82 -15.00 11.89
CA CYS A 245 3.52 -14.41 12.24
C CYS A 245 3.65 -12.98 12.75
N TYR A 246 4.59 -12.73 13.65
CA TYR A 246 4.77 -11.42 14.27
C TYR A 246 5.35 -10.41 13.27
N LEU A 247 6.26 -10.85 12.40
CA LEU A 247 6.75 -10.04 11.28
C LEU A 247 5.64 -9.75 10.27
N ALA A 248 4.80 -10.73 9.95
CA ALA A 248 3.67 -10.54 9.06
C ALA A 248 2.65 -9.55 9.64
N MET A 249 2.33 -9.65 10.94
CA MET A 249 1.47 -8.69 11.64
C MET A 249 2.04 -7.27 11.56
N PHE A 250 3.33 -7.11 11.87
CA PHE A 250 4.02 -5.82 11.78
C PHE A 250 3.95 -5.20 10.38
N TRP A 251 4.22 -5.99 9.33
CA TRP A 251 4.18 -5.50 7.95
C TRP A 251 2.75 -5.20 7.50
N LEU A 252 1.77 -5.99 7.90
CA LEU A 252 0.37 -5.74 7.57
C LEU A 252 -0.15 -4.44 8.20
N ASP A 253 0.21 -4.18 9.46
CA ASP A 253 -0.10 -2.92 10.12
C ASP A 253 0.61 -1.73 9.45
N THR A 254 1.92 -1.85 9.20
CA THR A 254 2.76 -0.77 8.66
C THR A 254 2.37 -0.38 7.23
N LEU A 255 2.08 -1.36 6.38
CA LEU A 255 1.88 -1.14 4.93
C LEU A 255 0.40 -1.00 4.56
N PHE A 256 -0.49 -1.71 5.27
CA PHE A 256 -1.91 -1.80 4.89
C PHE A 256 -2.86 -1.26 5.96
N GLY A 257 -2.33 -0.68 7.05
CA GLY A 257 -3.13 -0.04 8.10
C GLY A 257 -4.12 -0.98 8.77
N LYS A 258 -3.83 -2.28 8.79
CA LYS A 258 -4.59 -3.26 9.57
C LYS A 258 -4.27 -3.06 11.04
N SER A 259 -5.21 -3.37 11.92
CA SER A 259 -5.01 -3.31 13.37
C SER A 259 -5.05 -4.74 13.87
N TYR A 260 -4.00 -5.51 13.63
CA TYR A 260 -3.92 -6.86 14.18
C TYR A 260 -3.65 -6.84 15.70
N VAL A 261 -3.09 -5.72 16.21
CA VAL A 261 -3.01 -5.39 17.65
C VAL A 261 -3.62 -4.01 17.89
N ASP A 262 -2.82 -2.97 18.13
CA ASP A 262 -3.29 -1.61 18.42
C ASP A 262 -3.17 -0.66 17.21
N GLY A 263 -2.70 -1.18 16.07
CA GLY A 263 -2.50 -0.40 14.84
C GLY A 263 -1.36 0.62 14.94
N SER A 264 -0.50 0.51 15.95
CA SER A 264 0.62 1.45 16.17
C SER A 264 1.78 1.24 15.21
N GLY A 265 1.89 0.06 14.58
CA GLY A 265 3.10 -0.36 13.86
C GLY A 265 4.32 -0.45 14.77
N ASP A 266 4.15 -0.54 16.10
CA ASP A 266 5.24 -0.66 17.07
C ASP A 266 5.78 -2.09 17.10
N PRO A 267 7.06 -2.32 16.74
CA PRO A 267 7.65 -3.65 16.83
C PRO A 267 7.57 -4.26 18.23
N ASP A 268 7.66 -3.46 19.30
CA ASP A 268 7.70 -3.98 20.67
C ASP A 268 6.36 -4.61 21.10
N HIS A 269 5.26 -4.30 20.40
CA HIS A 269 3.97 -4.97 20.58
C HIS A 269 3.90 -6.35 19.91
N TYR A 270 4.73 -6.59 18.90
CA TYR A 270 4.82 -7.85 18.15
C TYR A 270 6.02 -8.70 18.60
N VAL A 271 7.01 -8.09 19.23
CA VAL A 271 8.36 -8.62 19.44
C VAL A 271 8.75 -8.46 20.91
N THR A 272 7.96 -9.04 21.82
CA THR A 272 8.23 -8.95 23.26
C THR A 272 9.46 -9.77 23.66
N ASP A 273 10.12 -9.39 24.76
CA ASP A 273 11.28 -10.11 25.30
C ASP A 273 10.93 -11.58 25.65
N GLU A 274 9.69 -11.86 26.04
CA GLU A 274 9.20 -13.22 26.26
C GLU A 274 9.13 -14.05 24.97
N VAL A 275 8.67 -13.46 23.87
CA VAL A 275 8.63 -14.09 22.55
C VAL A 275 10.05 -14.26 22.00
N ILE A 276 10.93 -13.26 22.21
CA ILE A 276 12.34 -13.28 21.81
C ILE A 276 13.10 -14.41 22.52
N ASN A 277 12.91 -14.58 23.83
CA ASN A 277 13.61 -15.60 24.61
C ASN A 277 13.24 -17.05 24.23
N ARG A 278 12.14 -17.26 23.51
CA ARG A 278 11.75 -18.56 22.96
C ARG A 278 12.42 -18.85 21.60
N MET A 279 13.20 -17.92 21.05
CA MET A 279 13.85 -18.04 19.75
C MET A 279 15.33 -18.43 19.89
N THR A 280 15.80 -19.31 19.00
CA THR A 280 17.21 -19.77 18.97
C THR A 280 18.02 -19.20 17.81
N HIS A 281 17.42 -18.44 16.88
CA HIS A 281 18.13 -17.84 15.74
C HIS A 281 17.98 -16.30 15.71
N ASN A 282 19.13 -15.61 15.67
CA ASN A 282 19.34 -14.19 15.35
C ASN A 282 18.74 -13.11 16.30
N ASN A 283 19.05 -13.20 17.60
CA ASN A 283 18.79 -12.14 18.57
C ASN A 283 19.50 -10.80 18.25
N GLU A 284 20.66 -10.83 17.60
CA GLU A 284 21.51 -9.64 17.40
C GLU A 284 20.96 -8.68 16.32
N ILE A 285 20.36 -9.21 15.25
CA ILE A 285 19.68 -8.41 14.21
C ILE A 285 18.52 -7.64 14.81
N ARG A 286 17.74 -8.30 15.67
CA ARG A 286 16.55 -7.72 16.29
C ARG A 286 16.88 -6.54 17.18
N ILE A 287 17.94 -6.64 17.99
CA ILE A 287 18.41 -5.52 18.83
C ILE A 287 18.74 -4.31 17.95
N LYS A 288 19.44 -4.53 16.84
CA LYS A 288 19.84 -3.42 15.96
C LYS A 288 18.69 -2.86 15.12
N MET A 289 17.73 -3.70 14.70
CA MET A 289 16.49 -3.23 14.07
C MET A 289 15.67 -2.38 15.05
N ARG A 290 15.56 -2.79 16.32
CA ARG A 290 14.92 -1.99 17.38
C ARG A 290 15.59 -0.62 17.54
N GLU A 291 16.93 -0.58 17.57
CA GLU A 291 17.70 0.67 17.63
C GLU A 291 17.46 1.59 16.43
N ALA A 292 17.42 1.05 15.21
CA ALA A 292 17.13 1.83 14.00
C ALA A 292 15.72 2.44 14.03
N ILE A 293 14.75 1.69 14.55
CA ILE A 293 13.35 2.14 14.66
C ILE A 293 13.21 3.23 15.73
N GLU A 294 13.89 3.10 16.87
CA GLU A 294 13.91 4.17 17.89
C GLU A 294 14.53 5.47 17.35
N LYS A 295 15.62 5.37 16.60
CA LYS A 295 16.27 6.53 15.97
C LYS A 295 15.31 7.22 14.98
N LYS A 296 14.60 6.45 14.15
CA LYS A 296 13.56 6.99 13.27
C LYS A 296 12.46 7.72 14.06
N ARG A 297 11.97 7.13 15.15
CA ARG A 297 10.94 7.72 16.02
C ARG A 297 11.38 9.04 16.67
N LYS A 298 12.66 9.15 17.03
CA LYS A 298 13.24 10.39 17.57
C LYS A 298 13.53 11.45 16.49
N GLY A 299 13.24 11.15 15.21
CA GLY A 299 13.57 12.01 14.09
C GLY A 299 15.06 12.03 13.75
N GLU A 300 15.84 11.10 14.30
CA GLU A 300 17.29 10.97 14.10
C GLU A 300 17.63 10.25 12.78
N LEU A 301 16.63 9.63 12.14
CA LEU A 301 16.73 9.05 10.79
C LEU A 301 15.54 9.52 9.94
N SER A 302 15.83 9.98 8.73
CA SER A 302 14.82 10.12 7.67
C SER A 302 14.30 8.76 7.21
N ASP A 303 13.19 8.73 6.47
CA ASP A 303 12.65 7.48 5.91
C ASP A 303 13.66 6.74 5.03
N ASN A 304 14.45 7.47 4.24
CA ASN A 304 15.48 6.87 3.39
C ASN A 304 16.64 6.31 4.22
N GLU A 305 17.11 7.04 5.23
CA GLU A 305 18.20 6.58 6.10
C GLU A 305 17.79 5.39 6.96
N PHE A 306 16.53 5.38 7.41
CA PHE A 306 15.96 4.24 8.09
C PHE A 306 15.92 3.00 7.19
N ASN A 307 15.42 3.14 5.95
CA ASN A 307 15.40 2.04 4.99
C ASN A 307 16.83 1.53 4.70
N MET A 308 17.78 2.44 4.49
CA MET A 308 19.20 2.08 4.29
C MET A 308 19.82 1.38 5.51
N GLU A 309 19.48 1.78 6.74
CA GLU A 309 20.00 1.14 7.95
C GLU A 309 19.39 -0.24 8.15
N ILE A 310 18.10 -0.42 7.85
CA ILE A 310 17.46 -1.74 7.84
C ILE A 310 18.13 -2.64 6.79
N ASP A 311 18.40 -2.13 5.59
CA ASP A 311 19.11 -2.86 4.52
C ASP A 311 20.56 -3.19 4.91
N ARG A 312 21.24 -2.29 5.64
CA ARG A 312 22.61 -2.52 6.14
C ARG A 312 22.65 -3.62 7.20
N LEU A 313 21.73 -3.57 8.17
CA LEU A 313 21.62 -4.58 9.22
C LEU A 313 21.24 -5.94 8.66
N HIS A 314 20.40 -5.96 7.62
CA HIS A 314 20.10 -7.14 6.85
C HIS A 314 21.39 -7.74 6.25
N ASN A 315 22.20 -6.96 5.53
CA ASN A 315 23.44 -7.43 4.93
C ASN A 315 24.55 -7.83 5.92
N GLN A 316 24.54 -7.29 7.14
CA GLN A 316 25.61 -7.50 8.11
C GLN A 316 25.49 -8.82 8.89
N PHE A 317 24.27 -9.30 9.10
CA PHE A 317 23.99 -10.42 10.00
C PHE A 317 23.26 -11.58 9.31
N ILE A 318 23.01 -11.45 8.01
CA ILE A 318 22.40 -12.45 7.14
C ILE A 318 23.35 -12.66 5.97
#